data_AF-A0AAP0IQ79-F1
#
_entry.id   AF-A0AAP0IQ79-F1
#
_cell.length_a   1.000
_cell.length_b   1.000
_cell.length_c   1.000
_cell.angle_alpha   90.00
_cell.angle_beta   90.00
_cell.angle_gamma   90.00
#
_symmetry.space_group_name_H-M   'P 1'
#
loop_
_entity.id
_entity.type
_entity.pdbx_description
1 polymer ?
#
loop_
_entity_poly.entity_id
_entity_poly.type
_entity_poly.pdbx_seq_one_letter_code
_entity_poly.pdbx_strand_id
1 'polypeptide(L)'
;MNDCRKNIDERPSFVTQEIWEGYLAHWSTPEYVAMPKQGSKNMMSEKKGLEIYINKHTGGKKSFSSHKEMLDEKAGGPMSVNLLFNYIDTKCNDNVTFVNKRSRKFHEYYERRLEEMTQASPDVHVDEDERFY
;
A
#
# COMPACT_ATOMS: atom_id res chain seq x y z
N MET A 1 3.67 16.92 -23.65
CA MET A 1 2.82 15.81 -23.14
C MET A 1 1.39 16.25 -23.32
N ASN A 2 0.64 15.60 -24.21
CA ASN A 2 -0.78 15.89 -24.39
C ASN A 2 -1.52 15.36 -23.15
N ASP A 3 -2.24 16.23 -22.45
CA ASP A 3 -3.09 15.84 -21.33
C ASP A 3 -4.15 14.84 -21.86
N CYS A 4 -4.14 13.62 -21.30
CA CYS A 4 -5.05 12.55 -21.67
C CYS A 4 -6.46 12.75 -21.11
N ARG A 5 -6.72 13.84 -20.37
CA ARG A 5 -8.02 14.24 -19.84
C ARG A 5 -8.81 15.11 -20.82
N LYS A 6 -8.92 14.69 -22.08
CA LYS A 6 -9.84 15.35 -23.01
C LYS A 6 -11.26 15.10 -22.49
N ASN A 7 -11.98 16.18 -22.13
CA ASN A 7 -13.37 16.21 -21.68
C ASN A 7 -13.62 16.04 -20.16
N ILE A 8 -12.69 16.42 -19.27
CA ILE A 8 -12.96 16.36 -17.81
C ILE A 8 -14.06 17.35 -17.37
N ASP A 9 -14.23 18.43 -18.13
CA ASP A 9 -15.19 19.50 -17.83
C ASP A 9 -16.53 19.32 -18.57
N GLU A 10 -16.65 18.32 -19.45
CA GLU A 10 -17.88 18.05 -20.18
C GLU A 10 -18.73 17.01 -19.44
N ARG A 11 -19.94 17.41 -19.07
CA ARG A 11 -20.92 16.50 -18.46
C ARG A 11 -21.26 15.36 -19.44
N PRO A 12 -21.14 14.07 -19.04
CA PRO A 12 -21.61 12.97 -19.85
C PRO A 12 -23.12 13.01 -20.04
N SER A 13 -23.61 12.69 -21.25
CA SER A 13 -25.03 12.76 -21.60
C SER A 13 -25.96 11.91 -20.73
N PHE A 14 -25.43 10.83 -20.13
CA PHE A 14 -26.15 9.89 -19.27
C PHE A 14 -26.16 10.29 -17.78
N VAL A 15 -25.43 11.34 -17.38
CA VAL A 15 -25.40 11.83 -15.98
C VAL A 15 -26.29 13.07 -15.88
N THR A 16 -27.21 13.13 -14.93
CA THR A 16 -28.04 14.33 -14.74
C THR A 16 -27.19 15.51 -14.26
N GLN A 17 -27.65 16.74 -14.50
CA GLN A 17 -26.93 17.96 -14.12
C GLN A 17 -26.63 18.00 -12.61
N GLU A 18 -27.62 17.65 -11.78
CA GLU A 18 -27.49 17.62 -10.32
C GLU A 18 -26.41 16.65 -9.84
N ILE A 19 -26.36 15.44 -10.41
CA ILE A 19 -25.33 14.44 -10.07
C ILE A 19 -23.95 14.92 -10.52
N TRP A 20 -23.86 15.54 -11.70
CA TRP A 20 -22.61 16.08 -12.21
C TRP A 20 -22.04 17.20 -11.34
N GLU A 21 -22.89 18.12 -10.88
CA GLU A 21 -22.51 19.17 -9.93
C GLU A 21 -22.03 18.58 -8.60
N GLY A 22 -22.68 17.51 -8.12
CA GLY A 22 -22.21 16.75 -6.96
C GLY A 22 -20.82 16.15 -7.15
N TYR A 23 -20.52 15.60 -8.33
CA TYR A 23 -19.17 15.10 -8.65
C TYR A 23 -18.14 16.22 -8.73
N LEU A 24 -18.45 17.34 -9.38
CA LEU A 24 -17.55 18.49 -9.45
C LEU A 24 -17.25 19.05 -8.07
N ALA A 25 -18.26 19.17 -7.20
CA ALA A 25 -18.08 19.60 -5.82
C ALA A 25 -17.17 18.63 -5.04
N HIS A 26 -17.39 17.32 -5.18
CA HIS A 26 -16.55 16.31 -4.53
C HIS A 26 -15.11 16.30 -5.06
N TRP A 27 -14.90 16.40 -6.38
CA TRP A 27 -13.57 16.39 -6.99
C TRP A 27 -12.80 17.69 -6.77
N SER A 28 -13.49 18.79 -6.45
CA SER A 28 -12.89 20.07 -6.07
C SER A 28 -12.46 20.11 -4.60
N THR A 29 -12.79 19.09 -3.79
CA THR A 29 -12.34 19.04 -2.39
C THR A 29 -10.81 18.98 -2.30
N PRO A 30 -10.19 19.70 -1.34
CA PRO A 30 -8.73 19.67 -1.16
C PRO A 30 -8.17 18.25 -1.00
N GLU A 31 -8.93 17.37 -0.32
CA GLU A 31 -8.58 15.97 -0.12
C GLU A 31 -8.50 15.24 -1.47
N TYR A 32 -9.50 15.40 -2.34
CA TYR A 32 -9.53 14.73 -3.63
C TYR A 32 -8.43 15.23 -4.57
N VAL A 33 -8.16 16.54 -4.57
CA VAL A 33 -7.09 17.15 -5.39
C VAL A 33 -5.70 16.69 -4.92
N ALA A 34 -5.51 16.44 -3.62
CA ALA A 34 -4.25 15.95 -3.07
C ALA A 34 -4.00 14.46 -3.36
N MET A 35 -5.05 13.64 -3.51
CA MET A 35 -4.94 12.19 -3.68
C MET A 35 -4.10 11.75 -4.89
N PRO A 36 -4.27 12.29 -6.12
CA PRO A 36 -3.45 11.89 -7.25
C PRO A 36 -1.96 12.20 -7.06
N LYS A 37 -1.64 13.32 -6.41
CA LYS A 37 -0.25 13.68 -6.10
C LYS A 37 0.36 12.69 -5.11
N GLN A 38 -0.39 12.31 -4.09
CA GLN A 38 0.05 11.31 -3.12
C GLN A 38 0.19 9.92 -3.75
N GLY A 39 -0.79 9.50 -4.55
CA GLY A 39 -0.75 8.22 -5.28
C GLY A 39 0.43 8.15 -6.25
N SER A 40 0.70 9.24 -6.98
CA SER A 40 1.88 9.34 -7.86
C SER A 40 3.19 9.26 -7.06
N LYS A 41 3.32 10.00 -5.96
CA LYS A 41 4.49 9.91 -5.06
C LYS A 41 4.69 8.50 -4.51
N ASN A 42 3.60 7.82 -4.16
CA ASN A 42 3.66 6.44 -3.69
C ASN A 42 4.12 5.51 -4.83
N MET A 43 3.61 5.67 -6.06
CA MET A 43 3.97 4.83 -7.21
C MET A 43 5.37 5.11 -7.80
N MET A 44 5.93 6.30 -7.59
CA MET A 44 7.22 6.69 -8.15
C MET A 44 8.37 5.95 -7.46
N SER A 45 9.11 5.12 -8.20
CA SER A 45 10.36 4.53 -7.75
C SER A 45 11.42 5.61 -7.55
N GLU A 46 12.16 5.56 -6.45
CA GLU A 46 13.28 6.46 -6.20
C GLU A 46 14.57 5.84 -6.75
N LYS A 47 15.32 6.62 -7.53
CA LYS A 47 16.58 6.17 -8.14
C LYS A 47 17.71 6.36 -7.13
N LYS A 48 18.12 5.30 -6.45
CA LYS A 48 19.32 5.33 -5.58
C LYS A 48 20.49 4.73 -6.38
N GLY A 49 21.31 5.60 -6.96
CA GLY A 49 22.49 5.19 -7.73
C GLY A 49 22.17 4.57 -9.10
N LEU A 50 23.13 3.80 -9.64
CA LEU A 50 23.15 3.38 -11.05
C LEU A 50 22.29 2.15 -11.36
N GLU A 51 21.89 1.32 -10.40
CA GLU A 51 21.25 0.03 -10.71
C GLU A 51 20.07 -0.40 -9.82
N ILE A 52 19.71 0.35 -8.76
CA ILE A 52 18.61 -0.07 -7.86
C ILE A 52 17.38 0.81 -8.07
N TYR A 53 16.41 0.29 -8.80
CA TYR A 53 15.04 0.82 -8.81
C TYR A 53 14.32 0.26 -7.60
N ILE A 54 14.22 1.04 -6.51
CA ILE A 54 13.34 0.67 -5.40
C ILE A 54 11.91 0.89 -5.89
N ASN A 55 11.28 -0.20 -6.30
CA ASN A 55 9.91 -0.18 -6.79
C ASN A 55 8.97 0.08 -5.59
N LYS A 56 8.59 1.33 -5.37
CA LYS A 56 7.63 1.74 -4.33
C LYS A 56 6.19 1.32 -4.68
N HIS A 57 5.97 0.21 -5.37
CA HIS A 57 4.61 -0.23 -5.73
C HIS A 57 3.89 -0.83 -4.52
N THR A 58 3.58 0.02 -3.55
CA THR A 58 2.84 -0.35 -2.35
C THR A 58 1.39 0.03 -2.53
N GLY A 59 0.55 -0.96 -2.85
CA GLY A 59 -0.84 -1.03 -2.39
C GLY A 59 -1.84 0.12 -2.64
N GLY A 60 -1.50 1.18 -3.38
CA GLY A 60 -2.41 2.28 -3.73
C GLY A 60 -2.17 3.61 -3.00
N LYS A 61 -3.23 4.21 -2.44
CA LYS A 61 -3.23 5.60 -1.94
C LYS A 61 -2.44 5.81 -0.63
N LYS A 62 -2.13 4.74 0.12
CA LYS A 62 -1.37 4.77 1.38
C LYS A 62 -0.08 3.94 1.24
N SER A 63 1.01 4.44 1.82
CA SER A 63 2.31 3.74 1.84
C SER A 63 2.37 2.67 2.94
N PHE A 64 3.36 1.77 2.87
CA PHE A 64 3.61 0.75 3.90
C PHE A 64 3.88 1.42 5.26
N SER A 65 4.66 2.50 5.29
CA SER A 65 4.96 3.27 6.51
C SER A 65 3.71 3.88 7.14
N SER A 66 2.81 4.47 6.34
CA SER A 66 1.55 5.01 6.87
C SER A 66 0.62 3.90 7.38
N HIS A 67 0.68 2.71 6.79
CA HIS A 67 -0.01 1.55 7.34
C HIS A 67 0.59 1.11 8.67
N LYS A 68 1.93 1.08 8.79
CA LYS A 68 2.65 0.77 10.03
C LYS A 68 2.28 1.75 11.15
N GLU A 69 2.39 3.06 10.92
CA GLU A 69 2.06 4.09 11.92
C GLU A 69 0.61 3.96 12.43
N MET A 70 -0.36 3.83 11.51
CA MET A 70 -1.77 3.66 11.87
C MET A 70 -2.01 2.38 12.68
N LEU A 71 -1.28 1.32 12.35
CA LEU A 71 -1.37 0.02 13.00
C LEU A 71 -0.71 0.04 14.38
N ASP A 72 0.43 0.71 14.52
CA ASP A 72 1.14 0.92 15.78
C ASP A 72 0.29 1.75 16.75
N GLU A 73 -0.34 2.81 16.25
CA GLU A 73 -1.29 3.64 17.03
C GLU A 73 -2.49 2.81 17.49
N LYS A 74 -3.05 1.96 16.61
CA LYS A 74 -4.20 1.11 16.93
C LYS A 74 -3.85 0.00 17.93
N ALA A 75 -2.64 -0.56 17.84
CA ALA A 75 -2.17 -1.64 18.71
C ALA A 75 -1.59 -1.13 20.04
N GLY A 76 -1.32 0.18 20.15
CA GLY A 76 -0.70 0.78 21.34
C GLY A 76 0.79 0.47 21.48
N GLY A 77 1.46 0.12 20.38
CA GLY A 77 2.87 -0.29 20.38
C GLY A 77 3.37 -0.71 18.99
N PRO A 78 4.70 -0.84 18.80
CA PRO A 78 5.28 -1.18 17.50
C PRO A 78 4.84 -2.57 17.04
N MET A 79 4.20 -2.63 15.89
CA MET A 79 3.77 -3.87 15.26
C MET A 79 4.88 -4.48 14.40
N SER A 80 4.87 -5.82 14.41
CA SER A 80 5.78 -6.62 13.60
C SER A 80 5.50 -6.40 12.11
N VAL A 81 6.54 -6.51 11.29
CA VAL A 81 6.46 -6.33 9.84
C VAL A 81 5.63 -7.45 9.22
N ASN A 82 5.66 -8.65 9.81
CA ASN A 82 4.80 -9.76 9.37
C ASN A 82 3.31 -9.45 9.56
N LEU A 83 2.93 -8.85 10.70
CA LEU A 83 1.54 -8.43 10.94
C LEU A 83 1.12 -7.32 9.96
N LEU A 84 2.02 -6.37 9.68
CA LEU A 84 1.79 -5.35 8.67
C LEU A 84 1.61 -5.94 7.26
N PHE A 85 2.44 -6.92 6.89
CA PHE A 85 2.33 -7.63 5.62
C PHE A 85 0.99 -8.36 5.50
N ASN A 86 0.60 -9.13 6.52
CA ASN A 86 -0.68 -9.83 6.54
C ASN A 86 -1.87 -8.86 6.45
N TYR A 87 -1.80 -7.73 7.16
CA TYR A 87 -2.83 -6.71 7.09
C TYR A 87 -3.02 -6.14 5.69
N ILE A 88 -1.92 -5.92 4.94
CA ILE A 88 -1.97 -5.29 3.60
C ILE A 88 -2.33 -6.30 2.52
N ASP A 89 -1.83 -7.54 2.63
CA ASP A 89 -1.92 -8.55 1.57
C ASP A 89 -3.07 -9.57 1.77
N THR A 90 -3.91 -9.39 2.79
CA THR A 90 -5.14 -10.19 3.01
C THR A 90 -6.42 -9.41 2.71
N LYS A 91 -7.45 -10.12 2.29
CA LYS A 91 -8.73 -9.52 1.91
C LYS A 91 -9.44 -9.02 3.15
N CYS A 92 -9.93 -7.78 3.08
CA CYS A 92 -10.67 -7.16 4.18
C CYS A 92 -9.93 -7.22 5.53
N ASN A 93 -8.60 -7.36 5.52
CA ASN A 93 -7.76 -7.52 6.70
C ASN A 93 -8.17 -8.74 7.56
N ASP A 94 -8.65 -9.82 6.93
CA ASP A 94 -9.07 -11.05 7.62
C ASP A 94 -7.91 -11.91 8.13
N ASN A 95 -6.66 -11.59 7.76
CA ASN A 95 -5.44 -12.31 8.09
C ASN A 95 -5.40 -13.78 7.59
N VAL A 96 -6.32 -14.18 6.73
CA VAL A 96 -6.46 -15.58 6.28
C VAL A 96 -6.46 -15.67 4.76
N THR A 97 -7.20 -14.78 4.09
CA THR A 97 -7.43 -14.87 2.65
C THR A 97 -6.53 -13.91 1.90
N PHE A 98 -5.38 -14.39 1.42
CA PHE A 98 -4.49 -13.55 0.62
C PHE A 98 -5.14 -13.04 -0.67
N VAL A 99 -4.86 -11.77 -1.00
CA VAL A 99 -5.38 -11.08 -2.20
C VAL A 99 -4.88 -11.76 -3.47
N ASN A 100 -3.65 -12.28 -3.46
CA ASN A 100 -3.05 -12.93 -4.62
C ASN A 100 -2.20 -14.17 -4.24
N LYS A 101 -1.92 -15.02 -5.24
CA LYS A 101 -1.14 -16.26 -5.03
C LYS A 101 0.32 -16.02 -4.65
N ARG A 102 0.90 -14.89 -5.05
CA ARG A 102 2.31 -14.54 -4.77
C ARG A 102 2.48 -14.18 -3.29
N SER A 103 1.58 -13.38 -2.73
CA SER A 103 1.56 -12.98 -1.33
C SER A 103 1.45 -14.18 -0.40
N ARG A 104 0.54 -15.11 -0.71
CA ARG A 104 0.45 -16.39 0.02
C ARG A 104 1.76 -17.17 -0.01
N LYS A 105 2.36 -17.36 -1.20
CA LYS A 105 3.64 -18.09 -1.32
C LYS A 105 4.78 -17.43 -0.54
N PHE A 106 4.81 -16.09 -0.51
CA PHE A 106 5.78 -15.35 0.28
C PHE A 106 5.56 -15.56 1.77
N HIS A 107 4.31 -15.49 2.23
CA HIS A 107 3.96 -15.76 3.62
C HIS A 107 4.37 -17.17 4.07
N GLU A 108 4.00 -18.20 3.30
CA GLU A 108 4.40 -19.59 3.56
C GLU A 108 5.93 -19.75 3.61
N TYR A 109 6.66 -19.07 2.71
CA TYR A 109 8.12 -19.06 2.72
C TYR A 109 8.69 -18.39 3.98
N TYR A 110 8.10 -17.26 4.38
CA TYR A 110 8.51 -16.49 5.56
C TYR A 110 8.32 -17.31 6.83
N GLU A 111 7.14 -17.90 7.03
CA GLU A 111 6.84 -18.73 8.20
C GLU A 111 7.83 -19.90 8.32
N ARG A 112 8.06 -20.64 7.23
CA ARG A 112 9.04 -21.73 7.22
C ARG A 112 10.44 -21.26 7.61
N ARG A 113 10.86 -20.10 7.11
CA ARG A 113 12.18 -19.56 7.43
C ARG A 113 12.26 -19.11 8.89
N LEU A 114 11.16 -18.58 9.44
CA LEU A 114 11.07 -18.20 10.85
C LEU A 114 11.18 -19.43 11.76
N GLU A 115 10.51 -20.53 11.40
CA GLU A 115 10.60 -21.82 12.10
C GLU A 115 12.02 -22.38 12.08
N GLU A 116 12.68 -22.39 10.92
CA GLU A 116 14.08 -22.82 10.76
C GLU A 116 15.03 -22.01 11.66
N MET A 117 14.86 -20.68 11.71
CA MET A 117 15.70 -19.79 12.54
C MET A 117 15.45 -20.00 14.03
N THR A 118 14.19 -20.15 14.44
CA THR A 118 13.81 -20.39 15.84
C THR A 118 14.34 -21.73 16.35
N GLN A 119 14.38 -22.75 15.49
CA GLN A 119 14.96 -24.06 15.82
C GLN A 119 16.49 -24.03 15.85
N ALA A 120 17.14 -23.19 15.04
CA ALA A 120 18.61 -23.10 14.96
C ALA A 120 19.22 -22.26 16.09
N SER A 121 18.50 -21.27 16.63
CA SER A 121 18.98 -20.46 17.76
C SER A 121 17.79 -19.79 18.49
N PRO A 122 17.45 -20.23 19.71
CA PRO A 122 16.26 -19.75 20.43
C PRO A 122 16.37 -18.32 20.99
N ASP A 123 17.48 -17.61 20.77
CA ASP A 123 17.75 -16.26 21.33
C ASP A 123 18.07 -15.21 20.24
N VAL A 124 17.65 -15.44 18.99
CA VAL A 124 17.86 -14.47 17.90
C VAL A 124 16.65 -13.56 17.79
N HIS A 125 16.79 -12.30 18.19
CA HIS A 125 15.88 -11.23 17.79
C HIS A 125 16.01 -11.06 16.27
N VAL A 126 15.04 -11.60 15.53
CA VAL A 126 14.98 -11.43 14.08
C VAL A 126 14.58 -9.98 13.82
N ASP A 127 15.51 -9.19 13.31
CA ASP A 127 15.24 -7.82 12.87
C ASP A 127 14.42 -7.91 11.57
N GLU A 128 13.09 -7.83 11.71
CA GLU A 128 12.15 -8.03 10.60
C GLU A 128 12.24 -6.93 9.53
N ASP A 129 12.87 -5.80 9.85
CA ASP A 129 12.95 -4.60 9.00
C ASP A 129 14.03 -4.70 7.90
N GLU A 130 15.06 -5.56 8.02
CA GLU A 130 16.17 -5.64 7.05
C GLU A 130 15.80 -6.31 5.70
N ARG A 131 14.67 -7.01 5.61
CA ARG A 131 14.31 -7.81 4.41
C ARG A 131 13.33 -7.13 3.46
N PHE A 132 12.79 -5.97 3.83
CA PHE A 132 11.79 -5.26 3.04
C PHE A 132 12.34 -4.04 2.26
N TYR A 133 13.66 -3.81 2.31
CA TYR A 133 14.36 -2.73 1.58
C TYR A 133 15.40 -3.25 0.59
#